data_AF-A0A7V1JJU7-F1
#
_entry.id   AF-A0A7V1JJU7-F1
#
_cell.length_a   1.000
_cell.length_b   1.000
_cell.length_c   1.000
_cell.angle_alpha   90.00
_cell.angle_beta   90.00
_cell.angle_gamma   90.00
#
_symmetry.space_group_name_H-M   'P 1'
#
loop_
_entity.id
_entity.type
_entity.pdbx_description
1 polymer ?
#
loop_
_entity_poly.entity_id
_entity_poly.type
_entity_poly.pdbx_seq_one_letter_code
_entity_poly.pdbx_strand_id
1 'polypeptide(L)' 'MIRISDFSVDLDLYVGYGEFDTIFGSEIVHGETYTWKSNEFGTGDEEVNISNPEGGVYYIEVCSYEGEASSFQLETELH' A
#
# COMPACT_ATOMS: atom_id res chain seq x y z
N MET A 1 -4.07 5.09 -10.16
CA MET A 1 -4.73 4.38 -9.07
C MET A 1 -4.05 3.02 -8.89
N ILE A 2 -3.87 2.60 -7.65
CA ILE A 2 -3.50 1.23 -7.29
C ILE A 2 -4.51 0.77 -6.24
N ARG A 3 -5.05 -0.43 -6.40
CA ARG A 3 -6.10 -0.98 -5.53
C ARG A 3 -5.80 -2.43 -5.19
N ILE A 4 -6.10 -2.83 -3.96
CA ILE A 4 -6.19 -4.23 -3.56
C ILE A 4 -7.62 -4.57 -3.09
N SER A 5 -8.06 -5.80 -3.37
CA SER A 5 -9.39 -6.28 -3.04
C SER A 5 -9.41 -7.80 -2.83
N ASP A 6 -10.57 -8.36 -2.48
CA ASP A 6 -10.78 -9.82 -2.31
C ASP A 6 -9.87 -10.46 -1.25
N PHE A 7 -9.66 -9.74 -0.14
CA PHE A 7 -8.94 -10.23 1.03
C PHE A 7 -9.85 -10.38 2.25
N SER A 8 -9.39 -11.15 3.22
CA SER A 8 -10.17 -11.56 4.41
C SER A 8 -9.59 -11.09 5.74
N VAL A 9 -8.51 -10.31 5.70
CA VAL A 9 -7.79 -9.76 6.87
C VAL A 9 -7.52 -8.29 6.62
N ASP A 10 -7.23 -7.53 7.66
CA ASP A 10 -6.84 -6.13 7.50
C ASP A 10 -5.47 -6.05 6.80
N LEU A 11 -5.48 -5.57 5.56
CA LEU A 11 -4.31 -5.35 4.72
C LEU A 11 -4.23 -3.85 4.42
N ASP A 12 -3.03 -3.30 4.51
CA ASP A 12 -2.71 -1.94 4.12
C ASP A 12 -1.95 -1.91 2.79
N LEU A 13 -2.17 -0.87 1.99
CA LEU A 13 -1.45 -0.62 0.74
C LEU A 13 -0.52 0.60 0.86
N TYR A 14 0.76 0.42 0.54
CA TYR A 14 1.77 1.46 0.52
C TYR A 14 2.47 1.53 -0.84
N VAL A 15 2.80 2.75 -1.27
CA VAL A 15 3.52 3.01 -2.52
C VAL A 15 4.62 4.02 -2.29
N GLY A 16 5.88 3.70 -2.62
CA GLY A 16 7.02 4.61 -2.48
C GLY A 16 7.81 4.80 -3.77
N TYR A 17 8.53 5.92 -3.87
CA TYR A 17 9.33 6.34 -5.04
C TYR A 17 10.83 6.19 -4.78
N GLY A 18 11.53 5.53 -5.70
CA GLY A 18 13.01 5.44 -5.70
C GLY A 18 13.58 4.42 -4.72
N GLU A 19 13.36 4.63 -3.43
CA GLU A 19 13.76 3.73 -2.34
C GLU A 19 12.53 3.35 -1.51
N PHE A 20 12.57 2.15 -0.94
CA PHE A 20 11.45 1.61 -0.18
C PHE A 20 12.00 0.77 0.97
N ASP A 21 11.94 1.31 2.19
CA ASP A 21 12.19 0.53 3.39
C ASP A 21 10.90 -0.19 3.78
N THR A 22 10.96 -1.52 3.79
CA THR A 22 9.85 -2.42 4.12
C THR A 22 9.19 -2.06 5.44
N ILE A 23 7.87 -1.92 5.45
CA ILE A 23 7.07 -1.58 6.63
C ILE A 23 6.73 -2.89 7.34
N PHE A 24 7.36 -3.13 8.50
CA PHE A 24 7.01 -4.26 9.37
C PHE A 24 6.26 -3.77 10.61
N GLY A 25 4.97 -4.13 10.71
CA GLY A 25 4.19 -3.96 11.93
C GLY A 25 3.83 -2.50 12.28
N SER A 26 3.58 -2.24 13.56
CA SER A 26 2.94 -1.01 14.06
C SER A 26 3.82 0.25 14.10
N GLU A 27 5.09 0.18 13.69
CA GLU A 27 5.98 1.35 13.60
C GLU A 27 5.99 1.92 12.18
N ILE A 28 4.89 2.60 11.81
CA ILE A 28 4.82 3.39 10.59
C ILE A 28 5.46 4.76 10.87
N VAL A 29 6.72 4.96 10.46
CA VAL A 29 7.30 6.32 10.42
C VAL A 29 6.83 7.02 9.15
N HIS A 30 5.75 7.78 9.27
CA HIS A 30 5.24 8.63 8.19
C HIS A 30 6.30 9.66 7.77
N GLY A 31 6.65 9.67 6.47
CA GLY A 31 7.51 10.70 5.88
C GLY A 31 8.90 10.25 5.41
N GLU A 32 9.28 8.98 5.62
CA GLU A 32 10.54 8.44 5.06
C GLU A 32 10.36 7.19 4.18
N THR A 33 9.30 6.39 4.35
CA THR A 33 9.18 5.07 3.69
C THR A 33 8.16 4.93 2.55
N TYR A 34 7.20 5.85 2.38
CA TYR A 34 6.20 5.79 1.31
C TYR A 34 5.72 7.18 0.85
N THR A 35 5.27 7.25 -0.40
CA THR A 35 4.71 8.43 -1.08
C THR A 35 3.19 8.49 -1.00
N TRP A 36 2.50 7.33 -1.13
CA TRP A 36 1.05 7.22 -0.99
C TRP A 36 0.69 5.99 -0.13
N LYS A 37 -0.41 6.09 0.61
CA LYS A 37 -0.93 5.00 1.46
C LYS A 37 -2.45 5.03 1.56
N SER A 38 -3.04 3.89 1.87
CA SER A 38 -4.45 3.77 2.23
C SER A 38 -4.61 3.81 3.77
N ASN A 39 -4.02 2.86 4.50
CA ASN A 39 -3.90 2.78 5.97
C ASN A 39 -5.12 3.32 6.75
N GLU A 40 -6.31 2.95 6.31
CA GLU A 40 -7.54 3.18 7.06
C GLU A 40 -7.91 1.91 7.82
N PHE A 41 -8.49 2.05 9.02
CA PHE A 41 -8.92 0.88 9.80
C PHE A 41 -10.06 0.13 9.08
N GLY A 42 -9.91 -1.16 8.81
CA GLY A 42 -11.00 -1.95 8.24
C GLY A 42 -10.61 -3.28 7.59
N THR A 43 -11.54 -3.82 6.82
CA THR A 43 -11.33 -4.96 5.91
C THR A 43 -11.94 -4.67 4.53
N GLY A 44 -12.21 -3.40 4.27
CA GLY A 44 -12.70 -2.96 2.96
C GLY A 44 -11.55 -2.93 1.98
N ASP A 45 -11.85 -2.89 0.69
CA ASP A 45 -10.82 -2.72 -0.34
C ASP A 45 -9.95 -1.49 -0.07
N GLU A 46 -8.64 -1.63 -0.21
CA GLU A 46 -7.71 -0.52 -0.07
C GLU A 46 -7.36 0.07 -1.43
N GLU A 47 -7.33 1.40 -1.53
CA GLU A 47 -6.90 2.09 -2.73
C GLU A 47 -6.02 3.30 -2.45
N VAL A 48 -5.11 3.57 -3.37
CA VAL A 48 -4.31 4.79 -3.39
C VAL A 48 -4.42 5.50 -4.73
N ASN A 49 -4.66 6.80 -4.65
CA ASN A 49 -4.76 7.67 -5.80
C ASN A 49 -3.41 8.37 -6.04
N ILE A 50 -2.67 7.85 -7.03
CA ILE A 50 -1.40 8.42 -7.49
C ILE A 50 -1.68 9.73 -8.23
N SER A 51 -1.16 10.84 -7.70
CA SER A 51 -1.32 12.16 -8.32
C SER A 51 0.04 12.85 -8.44
N ASN A 52 0.29 13.46 -9.61
CA ASN A 52 1.55 14.12 -9.97
C ASN A 52 2.80 13.23 -9.76
N PRO A 53 2.86 12.02 -10.33
CA PRO A 53 4.04 11.17 -10.20
C PRO A 53 5.25 11.79 -10.93
N GLU A 54 6.42 11.61 -10.34
CA GLU A 54 7.70 11.86 -11.02
C GLU A 54 8.07 10.65 -11.88
N GLY A 55 8.84 10.87 -12.95
CA GLY A 55 9.32 9.77 -13.77
C GLY A 55 10.40 8.96 -13.03
N GLY A 56 10.13 7.68 -12.73
CA GLY A 56 11.11 6.78 -12.14
C GLY A 56 10.49 5.48 -11.63
N VAL A 57 11.17 4.82 -10.70
CA VAL A 57 10.77 3.52 -10.15
C VAL A 57 9.90 3.70 -8.92
N TYR A 58 8.82 2.94 -8.86
CA TYR A 58 7.93 2.86 -7.71
C TYR A 58 7.88 1.44 -7.17
N TYR A 59 7.71 1.34 -5.86
CA TYR A 59 7.54 0.09 -5.13
C TYR A 59 6.17 0.07 -4.48
N ILE A 60 5.55 -1.12 -4.45
CA ILE A 60 4.27 -1.36 -3.80
C ILE A 60 4.53 -2.37 -2.70
N GLU A 61 4.02 -2.09 -1.51
CA GLU A 61 3.99 -3.02 -0.39
C GLU A 61 2.55 -3.21 0.08
N VAL A 62 2.21 -4.46 0.40
CA VAL A 62 0.95 -4.86 0.99
C VAL A 62 1.27 -5.53 2.32
N CYS A 63 0.80 -4.96 3.42
CA CYS A 63 1.13 -5.43 4.76
C CYS A 63 -0.12 -5.75 5.57
N SER A 64 -0.09 -6.86 6.30
CA SER A 64 -1.16 -7.16 7.26
C SER A 64 -0.97 -6.39 8.55
N TYR A 65 -2.05 -5.77 9.04
CA TYR A 65 -2.06 -5.10 10.34
C TYR A 65 -1.82 -6.09 11.50
N GLU A 66 -2.47 -7.25 11.47
CA GLU A 66 -2.40 -8.27 12.53
C GLU A 66 -1.35 -9.37 12.25
N GLY A 67 -0.61 -9.28 11.13
CA GLY A 67 0.37 -10.29 10.73
C GLY A 67 -0.23 -11.59 10.17
N GLU A 68 -1.53 -11.59 9.88
CA GLU A 68 -2.26 -12.70 9.29
C GLU A 68 -2.12 -12.70 7.75
N ALA A 69 -2.26 -13.88 7.14
CA ALA A 69 -2.13 -14.02 5.69
C ALA A 69 -3.50 -14.07 5.00
N SER A 70 -3.61 -13.41 3.84
CA SER A 70 -4.77 -13.53 2.96
C SER A 70 -4.36 -13.40 1.50
N SER A 71 -5.14 -14.02 0.61
CA SER A 71 -5.07 -13.72 -0.82
C SER A 71 -5.66 -12.36 -1.10
N PHE A 72 -5.22 -11.70 -2.17
CA PHE A 72 -5.80 -10.46 -2.65
C PHE A 72 -5.66 -10.36 -4.17
N GLN A 73 -6.53 -9.57 -4.79
CA GLN A 73 -6.34 -9.06 -6.15
C GLN A 73 -5.58 -7.73 -6.09
N LEU A 74 -4.70 -7.48 -7.06
CA LEU A 74 -3.99 -6.22 -7.22
C LEU A 74 -4.32 -5.64 -8.59
N GLU A 75 -4.84 -4.42 -8.59
CA GLU A 75 -5.21 -3.67 -9.79
C GLU A 75 -4.42 -2.36 -9.87
N THR A 76 -3.93 -2.05 -11.07
CA THR A 76 -3.19 -0.82 -11.36
C THR A 76 -3.77 -0.15 -12.58
N GLU A 77 -4.16 1.12 -12.45
CA GLU A 77 -4.63 1.96 -13.55
C GLU A 77 -3.83 3.26 -13.57
N LEU A 78 -3.06 3.48 -14.63
CA LEU A 78 -2.28 4.71 -14.84
C LEU A 78 -3.01 5.54 -15.91
N HIS A 79 -3.56 6.67 -15.51
CA HIS A 79 -4.16 7.66 -16.41
C HIS A 79 -3.14 8.70 -16.85
#